data_AF-A0A1X0RBT7-F1
#
_entry.id   AF-A0A1X0RBT7-F1
#
_cell.length_a   1.000
_cell.length_b   1.000
_cell.length_c   1.000
_cell.angle_alpha   90.00
_cell.angle_beta   90.00
_cell.angle_gamma   90.00
#
_symmetry.space_group_name_H-M   'P 1'
#
loop_
_entity.id
_entity.type
_entity.pdbx_description
1 polymer ?
#
loop_
_entity_poly.entity_id
_entity_poly.type
_entity_poly.pdbx_seq_one_letter_code
_entity_poly.pdbx_strand_id
1 'polypeptide(L)'
;CHDLLRLEILVKDSIDHNKLEYALAFKYMAYLCFSITFYLISLSHHKLYEMIKVAHMMLPGSLEELPSFVSLKTLQALFFVCETSGDCTSLRLILK
;
A
#
# COMPACT_ATOMS: atom_id res chain seq x y z
N CYS A 1 -16.13 -2.45 -3.23
CA CYS A 1 -15.57 -1.21 -3.81
C CYS A 1 -15.50 -0.02 -2.85
N HIS A 2 -16.44 0.15 -1.92
CA HIS A 2 -16.51 1.35 -1.07
C HIS A 2 -15.22 1.66 -0.29
N ASP A 3 -14.55 0.65 0.28
CA ASP A 3 -13.30 0.88 1.04
C ASP A 3 -12.12 1.30 0.17
N LEU A 4 -12.09 0.88 -1.10
CA LEU A 4 -11.01 1.27 -2.02
C LEU A 4 -11.19 2.73 -2.45
N LEU A 5 -12.43 3.14 -2.76
CA LEU A 5 -12.78 4.54 -3.04
C LEU A 5 -12.47 5.45 -1.86
N ARG A 6 -12.76 5.00 -0.63
CA ARG A 6 -12.41 5.77 0.59
C ARG A 6 -10.90 5.92 0.74
N LEU A 7 -10.13 4.87 0.46
CA LEU A 7 -8.67 4.93 0.47
C LEU A 7 -8.16 5.91 -0.59
N GLU A 8 -8.73 5.87 -1.80
CA GLU A 8 -8.38 6.76 -2.91
C GLU A 8 -8.58 8.23 -2.55
N ILE A 9 -9.78 8.59 -2.06
CA ILE A 9 -10.11 9.96 -1.67
C ILE A 9 -9.17 10.43 -0.56
N LEU A 10 -8.94 9.59 0.44
CA LEU A 10 -8.09 9.92 1.58
C LEU A 10 -6.64 10.18 1.17
N VAL A 11 -6.12 9.39 0.24
CA VAL A 11 -4.75 9.53 -0.25
C VAL A 11 -4.63 10.70 -1.21
N LYS A 12 -5.60 10.90 -2.10
CA LYS A 12 -5.72 12.10 -2.95
C LYS A 12 -5.69 13.36 -2.11
N ASP A 13 -6.53 13.45 -1.07
CA ASP A 13 -6.58 14.63 -0.20
C ASP A 13 -5.27 14.81 0.58
N SER A 14 -4.58 13.72 0.94
CA SER A 14 -3.25 13.79 1.54
C SER A 14 -2.19 14.30 0.57
N ILE A 15 -2.25 13.87 -0.69
CA ILE A 15 -1.37 14.37 -1.77
C ILE A 15 -1.61 15.87 -1.98
N ASP A 16 -2.85 16.30 -2.14
CA ASP A 16 -3.21 17.71 -2.34
C ASP A 16 -2.80 18.58 -1.14
N HIS A 17 -3.14 18.15 0.08
CA HIS A 17 -2.93 18.95 1.28
C HIS A 17 -1.45 19.10 1.63
N ASN A 18 -0.69 18.02 1.48
CA ASN A 18 0.74 18.00 1.81
C ASN A 18 1.64 18.29 0.61
N LYS A 19 1.06 18.54 -0.58
CA LYS A 19 1.77 18.78 -1.86
C LYS A 19 2.77 17.66 -2.19
N LEU A 20 2.34 16.42 -2.02
CA LEU A 20 3.15 15.25 -2.35
C LEU A 20 3.10 14.99 -3.86
N GLU A 21 4.13 14.36 -4.41
CA GLU A 21 4.07 13.89 -5.80
C GLU A 21 3.31 12.57 -5.90
N TYR A 22 3.41 11.76 -4.85
CA TYR A 22 2.82 10.44 -4.75
C TYR A 22 2.71 10.01 -3.29
N ALA A 23 1.92 8.97 -3.03
CA ALA A 23 1.71 8.39 -1.72
C ALA A 23 1.51 6.88 -1.83
N LEU A 24 2.17 6.15 -0.94
CA LEU A 24 1.98 4.72 -0.78
C LEU A 24 0.93 4.47 0.30
N ALA A 25 -0.11 3.73 -0.07
CA ALA A 25 -1.22 3.35 0.80
C ALA A 25 -1.37 1.83 0.85
N PHE A 26 -2.07 1.33 1.86
CA PHE A 26 -2.33 -0.11 1.95
C PHE A 26 -3.74 -0.39 2.47
N LYS A 27 -4.28 -1.52 2.03
CA LYS A 27 -5.55 -2.07 2.47
C LYS A 27 -5.28 -3.38 3.21
N TYR A 28 -5.67 -3.43 4.48
CA TYR A 28 -5.60 -4.63 5.29
C TYR A 28 -6.95 -5.34 5.37
N MET A 29 -6.95 -6.66 5.22
CA MET A 29 -8.13 -7.53 5.30
C MET A 29 -7.90 -8.61 6.37
N ALA A 30 -8.22 -8.25 7.62
CA ALA A 30 -8.04 -9.12 8.77
C ALA A 30 -8.99 -10.33 8.79
N TYR A 31 -10.28 -10.09 8.53
CA TYR A 31 -11.35 -11.01 8.93
C TYR A 31 -11.45 -12.31 8.10
N LEU A 32 -10.98 -12.32 6.85
CA LEU A 32 -11.12 -13.48 5.97
C LEU A 32 -9.79 -14.13 5.56
N CYS A 33 -8.71 -13.35 5.45
CA CYS A 33 -7.53 -13.78 4.69
C CYS A 33 -6.21 -13.16 5.17
N PHE A 34 -6.17 -12.46 6.32
CA PHE A 34 -4.99 -11.73 6.81
C PHE A 34 -4.15 -11.08 5.69
N SER A 35 -4.78 -10.41 4.72
CA SER A 35 -4.06 -9.95 3.52
C SER A 35 -3.79 -8.45 3.56
N ILE A 36 -2.62 -8.04 3.06
CA ILE A 36 -2.29 -6.65 2.79
C ILE A 36 -2.15 -6.47 1.29
N THR A 37 -2.77 -5.39 0.79
CA THR A 37 -2.55 -4.91 -0.57
C THR A 37 -2.00 -3.49 -0.53
N PHE A 38 -0.87 -3.27 -1.18
CA PHE A 38 -0.22 -1.97 -1.31
C PHE A 38 -0.63 -1.29 -2.62
N TYR A 39 -0.85 0.01 -2.56
CA TYR A 39 -1.23 0.85 -3.69
C TYR A 39 -0.34 2.10 -3.70
N LEU A 40 0.26 2.40 -4.85
CA LEU A 40 0.91 3.68 -5.11
C LEU A 40 -0.12 4.57 -5.77
N ILE A 41 -0.31 5.77 -5.23
CA ILE A 41 -1.20 6.77 -5.79
C ILE A 41 -0.35 7.98 -6.13
N SER A 42 -0.38 8.43 -7.39
CA SER A 42 0.42 9.54 -7.88
C SER A 42 -0.41 10.49 -8.72
N LEU A 43 -0.05 11.77 -8.70
CA LEU A 43 -0.61 12.74 -9.62
C LEU A 43 0.17 12.67 -10.94
N SER A 44 -0.46 12.22 -12.02
CA SER A 44 0.17 12.17 -13.33
C SER A 44 0.31 13.57 -13.93
N HIS A 45 1.17 13.71 -14.94
CA HIS A 45 1.38 14.99 -15.65
C HIS A 45 0.09 15.59 -16.23
N HIS A 46 -0.95 14.79 -16.45
CA HIS A 46 -2.26 15.22 -16.93
C HIS A 46 -3.20 15.70 -15.82
N LYS A 47 -2.70 15.87 -14.59
CA LYS A 47 -3.49 16.19 -13.38
C LYS A 47 -4.55 15.13 -13.05
N LEU A 48 -4.31 13.90 -13.47
CA LEU A 48 -5.15 12.76 -13.13
C LEU A 48 -4.47 11.95 -12.03
N TYR A 49 -5.25 11.50 -11.06
CA TYR A 49 -4.77 10.60 -10.03
C TYR A 49 -4.75 9.17 -10.58
N GLU A 50 -3.59 8.53 -10.50
CA GLU A 50 -3.41 7.15 -10.89
C GLU A 50 -3.17 6.30 -9.64
N MET A 51 -3.94 5.22 -9.48
CA MET A 51 -3.74 4.24 -8.42
C MET A 51 -3.25 2.93 -9.03
N ILE A 52 -2.06 2.49 -8.61
CA ILE A 52 -1.43 1.26 -9.08
C ILE A 52 -1.26 0.31 -7.90
N LYS A 53 -1.71 -0.94 -8.06
CA LYS A 53 -1.46 -1.99 -7.08
C LYS A 53 0.01 -2.43 -7.17
N VAL A 54 0.77 -2.17 -6.10
CA VAL A 54 2.22 -2.42 -6.01
C VAL A 54 2.51 -3.86 -5.59
N ALA A 55 1.81 -4.32 -4.55
CA ALA A 55 2.02 -5.65 -4.01
C ALA A 55 0.75 -6.18 -3.35
N HIS A 56 0.62 -7.49 -3.29
CA HIS A 56 -0.39 -8.17 -2.48
C HIS A 56 0.25 -9.36 -1.80
N MET A 57 0.04 -9.47 -0.50
CA MET A 57 0.59 -10.52 0.32
C MET A 57 -0.40 -10.98 1.36
N MET A 58 -0.32 -12.28 1.63
CA MET A 58 -1.00 -12.96 2.71
C MET A 58 -0.07 -12.92 3.92
N LEU A 59 -0.50 -12.27 5.00
CA LEU A 59 0.21 -12.30 6.26
C LEU A 59 -0.08 -13.62 6.97
N PRO A 60 0.89 -14.14 7.75
CA PRO A 60 0.66 -15.32 8.57
C PRO A 60 -0.35 -14.99 9.67
N GLY A 61 -1.36 -15.83 9.85
CA GLY A 61 -2.35 -15.69 10.92
C GLY A 61 -1.83 -16.17 12.28
N SER A 62 -0.70 -16.90 12.29
CA SER A 62 -0.07 -17.48 13.46
C SER A 62 1.47 -17.49 13.33
N LEU A 63 2.18 -17.74 14.43
CA LEU A 63 3.64 -17.86 14.41
C LEU A 63 4.12 -19.09 13.63
N GLU A 64 3.31 -20.15 13.58
CA GLU A 64 3.60 -21.40 12.87
C GLU A 64 3.63 -21.21 11.35
N GLU A 65 2.87 -20.22 10.83
CA GLU A 65 2.82 -19.85 9.42
C GLU A 65 3.93 -18.85 9.03
N LEU A 66 4.68 -18.31 10.00
CA LEU A 66 5.73 -17.32 9.71
C LEU A 66 6.85 -17.87 8.82
N PRO A 67 7.35 -19.12 8.97
CA PRO A 67 8.39 -19.65 8.10
C PRO A 67 7.98 -19.73 6.63
N SER A 68 6.71 -20.03 6.35
CA SER A 68 6.20 -20.07 4.97
C SER A 68 5.97 -18.66 4.41
N PHE A 69 5.68 -17.68 5.27
CA PHE A 69 5.62 -16.28 4.89
C PHE A 69 6.98 -15.71 4.49
N VAL A 70 8.08 -16.06 5.19
CA VAL A 70 9.46 -15.62 4.89
C VAL A 70 10.03 -16.37 3.68
N SER A 71 9.30 -16.31 2.57
CA SER A 71 9.73 -16.82 1.27
C SER A 71 10.43 -15.74 0.47
N LEU A 72 11.29 -16.13 -0.47
CA LEU A 72 11.95 -15.20 -1.39
C LEU A 72 10.95 -14.29 -2.11
N LYS A 73 9.79 -14.83 -2.51
CA LYS A 73 8.72 -14.08 -3.17
C LYS A 73 8.16 -12.97 -2.27
N THR A 74 7.89 -13.29 -1.01
CA THR A 74 7.36 -12.31 -0.05
C THR A 74 8.40 -11.24 0.27
N LEU A 75 9.66 -11.65 0.46
CA LEU A 75 10.77 -10.73 0.71
C LEU A 75 11.02 -9.80 -0.48
N GLN A 76 10.95 -10.30 -1.71
CA GLN A 76 11.03 -9.47 -2.93
C GLN A 76 9.87 -8.47 -3.01
N ALA A 77 8.65 -8.89 -2.70
CA ALA A 77 7.50 -7.99 -2.68
C ALA A 77 7.65 -6.89 -1.60
N LEU A 78 8.12 -7.25 -0.40
CA LEU A 78 8.40 -6.30 0.68
C LEU A 78 9.53 -5.34 0.29
N PHE A 79 10.60 -5.86 -0.31
CA PHE A 79 11.71 -5.05 -0.80
C PHE A 79 11.24 -4.03 -1.85
N PHE A 80 10.42 -4.45 -2.82
CA PHE A 80 9.85 -3.55 -3.82
C PHE A 80 8.97 -2.45 -3.21
N VAL A 81 8.14 -2.80 -2.20
CA VAL A 81 7.36 -1.83 -1.44
C VAL A 81 8.29 -0.86 -0.71
N CYS A 82 9.37 -1.36 -0.09
CA CYS A 82 10.36 -0.55 0.60
C CYS A 82 11.11 0.41 -0.33
N GLU A 83 11.57 -0.05 -1.51
CA GLU A 83 12.21 0.81 -2.51
C GLU A 83 11.26 1.90 -2.99
N THR A 84 10.04 1.50 -3.38
CA THR A 84 8.98 2.46 -3.78
C THR A 84 8.71 3.46 -2.67
N SER A 85 8.83 3.03 -1.40
CA SER A 85 8.63 3.90 -0.25
C SER A 85 9.84 4.74 0.15
N GLY A 86 11.05 4.31 -0.19
CA GLY A 86 12.30 5.04 0.06
C GLY A 86 12.39 6.28 -0.80
N ASP A 87 11.83 6.20 -2.01
CA ASP A 87 11.50 7.38 -2.82
C ASP A 87 10.32 8.16 -2.19
N CYS A 88 9.29 7.47 -1.66
CA CYS A 88 8.17 8.10 -0.91
C CYS A 88 8.60 8.62 0.48
N THR A 89 9.36 9.70 0.58
CA THR A 89 9.70 10.34 1.87
C THR A 89 8.51 10.91 2.67
N SER A 90 7.27 10.67 2.24
CA SER A 90 6.03 11.01 2.96
C SER A 90 5.07 9.82 3.07
N LEU A 91 5.58 8.70 3.56
CA LEU A 91 4.76 7.60 4.06
C LEU A 91 3.94 8.05 5.29
N ARG A 92 2.71 8.51 5.08
CA ARG A 92 1.70 8.57 6.14
C ARG A 92 0.87 7.29 6.10
N LEU A 93 1.08 6.42 7.11
CA LEU A 93 0.18 5.31 7.40
C LEU A 93 -1.18 5.90 7.81
N ILE A 94 -2.13 5.97 6.89
CA ILE A 94 -3.48 6.41 7.22
C ILE A 94 -4.27 5.20 7.72
N LEU A 95 -4.09 4.91 9.01
CA LEU A 95 -4.89 3.95 9.75
C LEU A 95 -6.22 4.62 10.14
N LYS A 96 -7.34 4.01 9.79
CA LYS A 96 -8.65 4.31 10.39
C LYS A 96 -9.12 3.11 11.19
#